data_AF-A0AAV5VTA4-F1
#
_entry.id   AF-A0AAV5VTA4-F1
#
_cell.length_a   1.000
_cell.length_b   1.000
_cell.length_c   1.000
_cell.angle_alpha   90.00
_cell.angle_beta   90.00
_cell.angle_gamma   90.00
#
_symmetry.space_group_name_H-M   'P 1'
#
loop_
_entity.id
_entity.type
_entity.pdbx_description
1 polymer ?
#
loop_
_entity_poly.entity_id
_entity_poly.type
_entity_poly.pdbx_seq_one_letter_code
_entity_poly.pdbx_strand_id
1 'polypeptide(L)'
;ISQAQTKKFIMSQQRNMLIIVSACTISHIIKATHQFCWVFPAYFQLNSVNAIMQSTYVYTHYLATYSASVTLVIFSPRVRKLLVSRRRNEEERIATTQSYLIIRLFFSKSVYFRTPFFFFFKLTGLLGCISVVGFIIASRFQIPEEQAWIFKLGYV
;
A
#
# COMPACT_ATOMS: atom_id res chain seq x y z
N ILE A 1 -31.38 12.10 -15.67
CA ILE A 1 -30.00 11.92 -16.18
C ILE A 1 -30.10 11.28 -17.54
N SER A 2 -29.55 11.87 -18.60
CA SER A 2 -29.62 11.28 -19.94
C SER A 2 -28.68 10.07 -20.05
N GLN A 3 -28.97 9.12 -20.95
CA GLN A 3 -28.09 7.96 -21.17
C GLN A 3 -26.64 8.38 -21.49
N ALA A 4 -26.46 9.48 -22.21
CA ALA A 4 -25.14 10.03 -22.53
C ALA A 4 -24.39 10.51 -21.29
N GLN A 5 -25.07 11.13 -20.32
CA GLN A 5 -24.46 11.56 -19.06
C GLN A 5 -24.02 10.37 -18.21
N THR A 6 -24.86 9.31 -18.13
CA THR A 6 -24.51 8.08 -17.41
C THR A 6 -23.28 7.40 -18.01
N LYS A 7 -23.20 7.28 -19.35
CA LYS A 7 -22.03 6.70 -20.03
C LYS A 7 -20.74 7.47 -19.73
N LYS A 8 -20.78 8.81 -19.82
CA LYS A 8 -19.62 9.66 -19.49
C LYS A 8 -19.16 9.47 -18.05
N PHE A 9 -20.11 9.38 -17.11
CA PHE A 9 -19.79 9.14 -15.70
C PHE A 9 -19.10 7.78 -15.48
N ILE A 10 -19.65 6.71 -16.07
CA ILE A 10 -19.08 5.36 -15.97
C ILE A 10 -17.67 5.31 -16.57
N MET A 11 -17.47 5.86 -17.76
CA MET A 11 -16.16 5.88 -18.43
C MET A 11 -15.11 6.64 -17.61
N SER A 12 -15.49 7.77 -17.01
CA SER A 12 -14.61 8.53 -16.12
C SER A 12 -14.22 7.72 -14.88
N GLN A 13 -15.18 7.01 -14.28
CA GLN A 13 -14.92 6.14 -13.13
C GLN A 13 -14.00 4.97 -13.48
N GLN A 14 -14.23 4.30 -14.61
CA GLN A 14 -13.39 3.20 -15.09
C GLN A 14 -11.97 3.66 -15.37
N ARG A 15 -11.80 4.84 -16.01
CA ARG A 15 -10.47 5.41 -16.26
C ARG A 15 -9.71 5.66 -14.97
N ASN A 16 -10.35 6.24 -13.96
CA ASN A 16 -9.71 6.49 -12.66
C ASN A 16 -9.32 5.18 -11.96
N MET A 17 -10.19 4.16 -12.00
CA MET A 17 -9.88 2.83 -11.48
C MET A 17 -8.69 2.19 -12.20
N LEU A 18 -8.64 2.29 -13.53
CA LEU A 18 -7.53 1.77 -14.32
C LEU A 18 -6.21 2.44 -13.94
N ILE A 19 -6.18 3.77 -13.78
CA ILE A 19 -4.99 4.49 -13.34
C ILE A 19 -4.50 4.00 -11.97
N ILE A 20 -5.42 3.82 -11.00
CA ILE A 20 -5.08 3.34 -9.66
C ILE A 20 -4.52 1.92 -9.71
N VAL A 21 -5.17 1.03 -10.44
CA VAL A 21 -4.73 -0.37 -10.58
C VAL A 21 -3.37 -0.42 -11.27
N SER A 22 -3.15 0.33 -12.36
CA SER A 22 -1.86 0.37 -13.05
C SER A 22 -0.73 0.87 -12.16
N ALA A 23 -0.94 1.95 -11.39
CA ALA A 23 0.06 2.47 -10.46
C ALA A 23 0.42 1.43 -9.38
N CYS A 24 -0.59 0.76 -8.82
CA CYS A 24 -0.43 -0.32 -7.85
C CYS A 24 0.37 -1.49 -8.46
N THR A 25 -0.04 -1.99 -9.62
CA THR A 25 0.63 -3.09 -10.33
C THR A 25 2.09 -2.77 -10.63
N ILE A 26 2.40 -1.59 -11.15
CA ILE A 26 3.77 -1.16 -11.43
C ILE A 26 4.61 -1.16 -10.14
N SER A 27 4.08 -0.60 -9.04
CA SER A 27 4.81 -0.57 -7.77
C SER A 27 5.06 -1.96 -7.18
N HIS A 28 4.11 -2.90 -7.33
CA HIS A 28 4.31 -4.29 -6.92
C HIS A 28 5.30 -5.04 -7.80
N ILE A 29 5.30 -4.79 -9.12
CA ILE A 29 6.31 -5.35 -10.02
C ILE A 29 7.71 -4.86 -9.62
N ILE A 30 7.87 -3.57 -9.30
CA ILE A 30 9.15 -3.03 -8.82
C ILE A 30 9.59 -3.72 -7.54
N LYS A 31 8.68 -3.90 -6.56
CA LYS A 31 8.98 -4.62 -5.31
C LYS A 31 9.37 -6.07 -5.58
N ALA A 32 8.62 -6.79 -6.41
CA ALA A 32 8.88 -8.19 -6.74
C ALA A 32 10.23 -8.36 -7.46
N THR A 33 10.52 -7.50 -8.43
CA THR A 33 11.83 -7.48 -9.12
C THR A 33 12.96 -7.21 -8.14
N HIS A 34 12.80 -6.26 -7.22
CA HIS A 34 13.81 -5.96 -6.20
C HIS A 34 14.06 -7.18 -5.27
N GLN A 35 12.99 -7.82 -4.79
CA GLN A 35 13.09 -9.04 -3.98
C GLN A 35 13.71 -10.20 -4.76
N PHE A 36 13.39 -10.35 -6.04
CA PHE A 36 14.00 -11.37 -6.90
C PHE A 36 15.49 -11.11 -7.11
N CYS A 37 15.88 -9.86 -7.38
CA CYS A 37 17.28 -9.46 -7.48
C CYS A 37 18.06 -9.72 -6.19
N TRP A 38 17.41 -9.63 -5.02
CA TRP A 38 18.04 -9.90 -3.72
C TRP A 38 18.47 -11.36 -3.55
N VAL A 39 17.82 -12.31 -4.23
CA VAL A 39 18.18 -13.75 -4.17
C VAL A 39 19.59 -14.00 -4.70
N PHE A 40 20.05 -13.27 -5.72
CA PHE A 40 21.36 -13.52 -6.34
C PHE A 40 22.54 -13.15 -5.41
N PRO A 41 22.63 -11.94 -4.83
CA PRO A 41 23.67 -11.62 -3.86
C PRO A 41 23.70 -12.56 -2.66
N ALA A 42 22.53 -13.00 -2.20
CA ALA A 42 22.43 -13.97 -1.11
C ALA A 42 23.00 -15.34 -1.52
N TYR A 43 22.67 -15.83 -2.72
CA TYR A 43 23.17 -17.10 -3.24
C TYR A 43 24.69 -17.10 -3.44
N PHE A 44 25.25 -16.02 -3.99
CA PHE A 44 26.69 -15.88 -4.23
C PHE A 44 27.48 -15.35 -3.02
N GLN A 45 26.86 -15.22 -1.84
CA GLN A 45 27.48 -14.71 -0.61
C GLN A 45 28.14 -13.33 -0.75
N LEU A 46 27.59 -12.47 -1.61
CA LEU A 46 28.08 -11.12 -1.86
C LEU A 46 27.58 -10.15 -0.78
N ASN A 47 28.17 -10.23 0.41
CA ASN A 47 27.72 -9.50 1.61
C ASN A 47 27.56 -7.99 1.42
N SER A 48 28.46 -7.34 0.67
CA SER A 48 28.39 -5.90 0.39
C SER A 48 27.17 -5.52 -0.46
N VAL A 49 26.93 -6.26 -1.55
CA VAL A 49 25.77 -6.06 -2.42
C VAL A 49 24.48 -6.39 -1.68
N ASN A 50 24.50 -7.44 -0.86
CA ASN A 50 23.38 -7.84 0.00
C ASN A 50 22.99 -6.71 0.96
N ALA A 51 23.95 -6.06 1.62
CA ALA A 51 23.70 -4.93 2.50
C ALA A 51 23.11 -3.70 1.77
N ILE A 52 23.56 -3.42 0.54
CA ILE A 52 23.00 -2.34 -0.30
C ILE A 52 21.55 -2.67 -0.73
N MET A 53 21.29 -3.92 -1.13
CA MET A 53 19.92 -4.35 -1.48
C MET A 53 18.99 -4.26 -0.27
N GLN A 54 19.48 -4.64 0.91
CA GLN A 54 18.70 -4.56 2.15
C GLN A 54 18.40 -3.10 2.54
N SER A 55 19.35 -2.17 2.37
CA SER A 55 19.11 -0.75 2.66
C SER A 55 18.13 -0.10 1.70
N THR A 56 18.06 -0.58 0.46
CA THR A 56 17.12 -0.09 -0.56
C THR A 56 15.71 -0.71 -0.47
N TYR A 57 15.56 -1.85 0.21
CA TYR A 57 14.28 -2.54 0.39
C TYR A 57 13.20 -1.66 1.03
N VAL A 58 13.57 -0.80 1.97
CA VAL A 58 12.62 0.10 2.65
C VAL A 58 11.90 1.00 1.64
N TYR A 59 12.60 1.49 0.61
CA TYR A 59 12.02 2.38 -0.40
C TYR A 59 11.07 1.64 -1.35
N THR A 60 11.47 0.46 -1.83
CA THR A 60 10.62 -0.34 -2.74
C THR A 60 9.39 -0.87 -2.01
N HIS A 61 9.55 -1.26 -0.74
CA HIS A 61 8.45 -1.62 0.13
C HIS A 61 7.48 -0.46 0.34
N TYR A 62 7.96 0.72 0.74
CA TYR A 62 7.10 1.89 0.91
C TYR A 62 6.43 2.33 -0.39
N LEU A 63 7.12 2.26 -1.52
CA LEU A 63 6.53 2.56 -2.82
C LEU A 63 5.32 1.65 -3.08
N ALA A 64 5.46 0.33 -2.91
CA ALA A 64 4.36 -0.61 -3.12
C ALA A 64 3.23 -0.45 -2.09
N THR A 65 3.57 -0.22 -0.82
CA THR A 65 2.60 -0.09 0.27
C THR A 65 1.75 1.18 0.15
N TYR A 66 2.35 2.31 -0.23
CA TYR A 66 1.67 3.61 -0.24
C TYR A 66 1.14 4.03 -1.62
N SER A 67 1.62 3.45 -2.74
CA SER A 67 1.22 3.84 -4.10
C SER A 67 -0.30 3.87 -4.26
N ALA A 68 -0.98 2.79 -3.92
CA ALA A 68 -2.42 2.68 -4.09
C ALA A 68 -3.19 3.75 -3.30
N SER A 69 -2.81 4.00 -2.04
CA SER A 69 -3.43 5.03 -1.20
C SER A 69 -3.18 6.44 -1.75
N VAL A 70 -1.96 6.75 -2.15
CA VAL A 70 -1.61 8.06 -2.74
C VAL A 70 -2.38 8.28 -4.06
N THR A 71 -2.36 7.30 -4.96
CA THR A 71 -3.09 7.38 -6.24
C THR A 71 -4.59 7.50 -6.01
N LEU A 72 -5.16 6.78 -5.04
CA LEU A 72 -6.58 6.90 -4.69
C LEU A 72 -6.93 8.33 -4.23
N VAL A 73 -6.10 8.95 -3.38
CA VAL A 73 -6.32 10.33 -2.92
C VAL A 73 -6.18 11.33 -4.08
N ILE A 74 -5.18 11.17 -4.95
CA ILE A 74 -4.96 12.06 -6.09
C ILE A 74 -6.08 11.97 -7.13
N PHE A 75 -6.59 10.77 -7.42
CA PHE A 75 -7.53 10.55 -8.53
C PHE A 75 -9.00 10.38 -8.11
N SER A 76 -9.31 10.23 -6.81
CA SER A 76 -10.69 10.13 -6.31
C SER A 76 -11.14 11.38 -5.54
N PRO A 77 -11.90 12.29 -6.17
CA PRO A 77 -12.47 13.45 -5.49
C PRO A 77 -13.36 13.08 -4.29
N ARG A 78 -14.03 11.93 -4.36
CA ARG A 78 -14.86 11.41 -3.26
C ARG A 78 -14.02 11.06 -2.04
N VAL A 79 -12.87 10.45 -2.25
CA VAL A 79 -11.92 10.12 -1.18
C VAL A 79 -11.31 11.38 -0.60
N ARG A 80 -10.93 12.36 -1.43
CA ARG A 80 -10.47 13.67 -0.93
C ARG A 80 -11.52 14.36 -0.07
N LYS A 81 -12.77 14.43 -0.54
CA LYS A 81 -13.86 15.04 0.24
C LYS A 81 -14.05 14.36 1.60
N LEU A 82 -13.89 13.03 1.64
CA LEU A 82 -13.97 12.23 2.84
C LEU A 82 -12.80 12.49 3.81
N LEU A 83 -11.59 12.74 3.29
CA LEU A 83 -10.42 13.12 4.09
C LEU A 83 -10.47 14.57 4.59
N VAL A 84 -10.94 15.52 3.76
CA VAL A 84 -11.03 16.95 4.09
C VAL A 84 -12.07 17.25 5.18
N SER A 85 -13.03 16.35 5.39
CA SER A 85 -14.13 16.52 6.35
C SER A 85 -13.71 16.69 7.83
N ARG A 86 -12.43 16.64 8.19
CA ARG A 86 -11.97 16.86 9.58
C ARG A 86 -10.58 17.49 9.65
N ARG A 87 -10.41 18.68 9.05
CA ARG A 87 -9.20 19.50 9.19
C ARG A 87 -9.20 20.21 10.56
N ARG A 88 -8.68 19.56 11.60
CA ARG A 88 -8.23 20.19 12.86
C ARG A 88 -7.27 19.21 13.56
N ASN A 89 -5.97 19.53 13.53
CA ASN A 89 -4.80 18.84 14.10
C ASN A 89 -3.87 18.28 13.00
N GLU A 90 -2.78 19.00 12.74
CA GLU A 90 -1.98 18.98 11.51
C GLU A 90 -0.59 18.34 11.70
N GLU A 91 -0.46 17.38 12.63
CA GLU A 91 0.84 16.75 12.99
C GLU A 91 0.90 15.22 12.81
N GLU A 92 -0.02 14.62 12.05
CA GLU A 92 0.00 13.17 11.85
C GLU A 92 0.85 12.75 10.64
N ARG A 93 1.89 11.97 10.94
CA ARG A 93 2.85 11.36 10.00
C ARG A 93 2.18 10.56 8.88
N ILE A 94 2.90 10.35 7.77
CA ILE A 94 2.44 9.63 6.56
C ILE A 94 1.82 8.24 6.86
N ALA A 95 2.38 7.48 7.81
CA ALA A 95 1.84 6.17 8.23
C ALA A 95 0.46 6.30 8.92
N THR A 96 0.26 7.39 9.67
CA THR A 96 -1.02 7.71 10.30
C THR A 96 -2.05 8.10 9.24
N THR A 97 -1.64 8.79 8.17
CA THR A 97 -2.51 9.13 7.04
C THR A 97 -3.06 7.90 6.30
N GLN A 98 -2.24 6.87 6.06
CA GLN A 98 -2.72 5.63 5.43
C GLN A 98 -3.69 4.88 6.34
N SER A 99 -3.34 4.72 7.62
CA SER A 99 -4.18 4.07 8.62
C SER A 99 -5.53 4.80 8.77
N TYR A 100 -5.49 6.13 8.83
CA TYR A 100 -6.67 7.00 8.87
C TYR A 100 -7.55 6.83 7.64
N LEU A 101 -6.96 6.82 6.43
CA LEU A 101 -7.69 6.60 5.19
C LEU A 101 -8.40 5.23 5.21
N ILE A 102 -7.71 4.16 5.60
CA ILE A 102 -8.29 2.81 5.66
C ILE A 102 -9.43 2.75 6.68
N ILE A 103 -9.21 3.26 7.89
CA ILE A 103 -10.23 3.33 8.95
C ILE A 103 -11.46 4.08 8.43
N ARG A 104 -11.26 5.24 7.80
CA ARG A 104 -12.34 6.06 7.25
C ARG A 104 -13.10 5.37 6.12
N LEU A 105 -12.42 4.61 5.26
CA LEU A 105 -13.05 3.80 4.23
C LEU A 105 -13.85 2.64 4.83
N PHE A 106 -13.36 2.03 5.92
CA PHE A 106 -14.08 0.98 6.64
C PHE A 106 -15.38 1.49 7.27
N PHE A 107 -15.35 2.66 7.92
CA PHE A 107 -16.52 3.24 8.57
C PHE A 107 -17.49 3.98 7.62
N SER A 108 -17.16 4.09 6.34
CA SER A 108 -18.02 4.81 5.40
C SER A 108 -19.28 4.01 5.07
N LYS A 109 -20.46 4.60 5.30
CA LYS A 109 -21.76 4.00 4.98
C LYS A 109 -22.13 4.07 3.49
N SER A 110 -21.33 4.74 2.66
CA SER A 110 -21.64 4.92 1.23
C SER A 110 -21.54 3.60 0.46
N VAL A 111 -22.58 3.28 -0.33
CA VAL A 111 -22.61 2.12 -1.24
C VAL A 111 -21.43 2.11 -2.21
N TYR A 112 -20.90 3.29 -2.56
CA TYR A 112 -19.73 3.43 -3.43
C TYR A 112 -18.49 2.70 -2.91
N PHE A 113 -18.27 2.62 -1.60
CA PHE A 113 -17.11 1.96 -1.00
C PHE A 113 -17.31 0.46 -0.72
N ARG A 114 -18.43 -0.11 -1.17
CA ARG A 114 -18.76 -1.53 -1.04
C ARG A 114 -18.48 -2.34 -2.31
N THR A 115 -17.80 -1.76 -3.30
CA THR A 115 -17.41 -2.50 -4.50
C THR A 115 -16.28 -3.50 -4.21
N PRO A 116 -16.13 -4.57 -5.01
CA PRO A 116 -15.03 -5.52 -4.85
C PRO A 116 -13.66 -4.85 -4.83
N PHE A 117 -13.45 -3.82 -5.66
CA PHE A 117 -12.22 -3.02 -5.65
C PHE A 117 -11.91 -2.43 -4.27
N PHE A 118 -12.88 -1.77 -3.63
CA PHE A 118 -12.67 -1.19 -2.31
C PHE A 118 -12.55 -2.25 -1.21
N PHE A 119 -13.18 -3.42 -1.38
CA PHE A 119 -12.96 -4.56 -0.50
C PHE A 119 -11.50 -5.01 -0.55
N PHE A 120 -10.96 -5.29 -1.74
CA PHE A 120 -9.55 -5.66 -1.91
C PHE A 120 -8.63 -4.57 -1.39
N PHE A 121 -8.87 -3.31 -1.74
CA PHE A 121 -8.07 -2.18 -1.26
C PHE A 121 -8.04 -2.07 0.27
N LYS A 122 -9.19 -2.26 0.93
CA LYS A 122 -9.26 -2.25 2.40
C LYS A 122 -8.49 -3.40 3.01
N LEU A 123 -8.62 -4.60 2.45
CA LEU A 123 -7.95 -5.80 2.94
C LEU A 123 -6.44 -5.68 2.75
N THR A 124 -5.96 -5.36 1.55
CA THR A 124 -4.54 -5.21 1.27
C THR A 124 -3.92 -4.03 2.01
N GLY A 125 -4.65 -2.93 2.16
CA GLY A 125 -4.22 -1.81 2.99
C GLY A 125 -4.04 -2.21 4.46
N LEU A 126 -5.01 -2.94 5.03
CA LEU A 126 -4.94 -3.41 6.42
C LEU A 126 -3.77 -4.38 6.62
N LEU A 127 -3.59 -5.35 5.70
CA LEU A 127 -2.46 -6.27 5.72
C LEU A 127 -1.12 -5.53 5.57
N GLY A 128 -1.07 -4.47 4.76
CA GLY A 128 0.10 -3.59 4.66
C GLY A 128 0.44 -2.90 5.98
N CYS A 129 -0.56 -2.35 6.68
CA CYS A 129 -0.36 -1.76 8.01
C CYS A 129 0.17 -2.81 9.02
N ILE A 130 -0.40 -4.02 9.02
CA ILE A 130 0.04 -5.12 9.89
C ILE A 130 1.49 -5.52 9.56
N SER A 131 1.85 -5.61 8.28
CA SER A 131 3.21 -5.93 7.83
C SER A 131 4.23 -4.88 8.31
N VAL A 132 3.90 -3.59 8.23
CA VAL A 132 4.76 -2.50 8.75
C VAL A 132 4.93 -2.61 10.28
N VAL A 133 3.85 -2.84 11.03
CA VAL A 133 3.94 -3.04 12.49
C VAL A 133 4.78 -4.27 12.80
N GLY A 134 4.57 -5.37 12.09
CA GLY A 134 5.35 -6.60 12.21
C GLY A 134 6.84 -6.36 11.94
N PHE A 135 7.19 -5.56 10.93
CA PHE A 135 8.57 -5.18 10.65
C PHE A 135 9.17 -4.29 11.75
N ILE A 136 8.42 -3.34 12.29
CA ILE A 136 8.89 -2.50 13.41
C ILE A 136 9.17 -3.38 14.63
N ILE A 137 8.29 -4.33 14.95
CA ILE A 137 8.51 -5.30 16.02
C ILE A 137 9.77 -6.13 15.71
N ALA A 138 9.85 -6.71 14.51
CA ALA A 138 10.99 -7.52 14.08
C ALA A 138 12.34 -6.81 14.18
N SER A 139 12.39 -5.52 13.81
CA SER A 139 13.62 -4.73 13.85
C SER A 139 14.00 -4.27 15.25
N ARG A 140 13.06 -4.25 16.21
CA ARG A 140 13.30 -3.84 17.60
C ARG A 140 13.62 -4.99 18.53
N PHE A 141 13.06 -6.16 18.29
CA PHE A 141 13.37 -7.36 19.05
C PHE A 141 14.52 -8.10 18.35
N GLN A 142 15.68 -8.21 19.02
CA GLN A 142 16.77 -9.09 18.58
C GLN A 142 16.33 -10.54 18.77
N ILE A 143 15.66 -11.08 17.75
CA ILE A 143 15.19 -12.46 17.76
C ILE A 143 16.38 -13.38 17.45
N PRO A 144 16.57 -14.48 18.21
CA PRO A 144 17.59 -15.48 17.93
C PRO A 144 17.45 -16.04 16.49
N GLU A 145 18.57 -16.36 15.86
CA GLU A 145 18.58 -16.82 14.46
C GLU A 145 17.68 -18.04 14.22
N GLU A 146 17.57 -18.93 15.21
CA GLU A 146 16.69 -20.10 15.20
C GLU A 146 15.19 -19.78 15.15
N GLN A 147 14.78 -18.56 15.50
CA GLN A 147 13.39 -18.08 15.46
C GLN A 147 13.13 -17.09 14.31
N ALA A 148 14.15 -16.74 13.53
CA ALA A 148 14.03 -15.78 12.42
C ALA A 148 13.06 -16.25 11.32
N TRP A 149 12.76 -17.56 11.25
CA TRP A 149 11.77 -18.12 10.31
C TRP A 149 10.35 -17.58 10.55
N ILE A 150 10.00 -17.17 11.77
CA ILE A 150 8.68 -16.60 12.09
C ILE A 150 8.44 -15.33 11.27
N PHE A 151 9.49 -14.54 11.01
CA PHE A 151 9.37 -13.35 10.17
C PHE A 151 9.23 -13.67 8.69
N LYS A 152 9.73 -14.82 8.20
CA LYS A 152 9.53 -15.22 6.81
C LYS A 152 8.05 -15.42 6.47
N LEU A 153 7.18 -15.78 7.43
CA LEU A 153 5.74 -15.90 7.22
C LEU A 153 5.03 -14.53 7.10
N GLY A 154 5.57 -13.48 7.72
CA GLY A 154 5.02 -12.12 7.67
C GLY A 154 5.62 -11.20 6.59
N TYR A 155 6.71 -11.64 5.95
CA TYR A 155 7.49 -10.84 4.99
C TYR A 155 7.21 -11.13 3.52
N VAL A 156 6.35 -12.10 3.22
CA VAL A 156 5.88 -12.40 1.85
C VAL A 156 4.90 -11.34 1.39
#